data_AF-A0A969HYQ2-F1
#
_entry.id   AF-A0A969HYQ2-F1
#
_cell.length_a   1.000
_cell.length_b   1.000
_cell.length_c   1.000
_cell.angle_alpha   90.00
_cell.angle_beta   90.00
_cell.angle_gamma   90.00
#
_symmetry.space_group_name_H-M   'P 1'
#
loop_
_entity.id
_entity.type
_entity.pdbx_description
1 polymer ?
#
loop_
_entity_poly.entity_id
_entity_poly.type
_entity_poly.pdbx_seq_one_letter_code
_entity_poly.pdbx_strand_id
1 'polypeptide(L)'
;MKLIRSALALTAVLCAAGVFANEAPRYTFSWPIEGGLAPRGGSTKGPPVTLDQSESPAWTRLQEKGLSDFERDRRAILAMAGTYRVTFDFLEVTPFGAQDGAKAPYQSWGTEKVYVDSDKGEFISLVHILEMRIVQADGKVSEPMVTKALAAGLAVSAGGHRRIQR
;
A
#
# COMPACT_ATOMS: atom_id res chain seq x y z
N MET A 1 -75.64 27.16 -9.09
CA MET A 1 -74.83 28.03 -8.21
C MET A 1 -74.21 27.18 -7.11
N LYS A 2 -72.93 26.84 -7.24
CA LYS A 2 -71.94 26.45 -6.19
C LYS A 2 -70.74 25.81 -6.89
N LEU A 3 -69.71 26.64 -7.09
CA LEU A 3 -68.37 26.26 -7.53
C LEU A 3 -67.67 25.54 -6.36
N ILE A 4 -67.08 24.37 -6.60
CA ILE A 4 -66.10 23.78 -5.69
C ILE A 4 -64.82 23.53 -6.47
N ARG A 5 -63.84 24.39 -6.20
CA ARG A 5 -62.45 24.30 -6.66
C ARG A 5 -61.81 23.13 -5.93
N SER A 6 -61.36 22.10 -6.65
CA SER A 6 -60.51 21.06 -6.06
C SER A 6 -59.09 21.26 -6.54
N ALA A 7 -58.23 21.57 -5.58
CA ALA A 7 -56.84 21.92 -5.76
C ALA A 7 -55.99 20.67 -6.07
N LEU A 8 -55.02 20.91 -6.94
CA LEU A 8 -53.92 20.05 -7.33
C LEU A 8 -53.09 19.64 -6.09
N ALA A 9 -52.90 18.34 -5.87
CA ALA A 9 -51.88 17.83 -4.95
C ALA A 9 -50.90 16.97 -5.76
N LEU A 10 -49.85 17.60 -6.27
CA LEU A 10 -48.71 16.92 -6.90
C LEU A 10 -47.79 16.43 -5.78
N THR A 11 -47.93 15.16 -5.39
CA THR A 11 -47.06 14.54 -4.38
C THR A 11 -45.72 14.22 -5.04
N ALA A 12 -44.70 15.02 -4.77
CA ALA A 12 -43.33 14.74 -5.17
C ALA A 12 -42.82 13.53 -4.36
N VAL A 13 -42.69 12.38 -5.03
CA VAL A 13 -42.00 11.21 -4.47
C VAL A 13 -40.51 11.54 -4.41
N LEU A 14 -40.03 11.86 -3.21
CA LEU A 14 -38.63 12.01 -2.92
C LEU A 14 -37.99 10.61 -2.92
N CYS A 15 -37.47 10.18 -4.07
CA CYS A 15 -36.60 9.01 -4.14
C CYS A 15 -35.34 9.30 -3.32
N ALA A 16 -35.29 8.75 -2.11
CA ALA A 16 -34.05 8.64 -1.35
C ALA A 16 -33.12 7.68 -2.11
N ALA A 17 -32.23 8.24 -2.93
CA ALA A 17 -31.09 7.50 -3.46
C ALA A 17 -30.24 7.07 -2.26
N GLY A 18 -30.35 5.80 -1.89
CA GLY A 18 -29.45 5.18 -0.92
C GLY A 18 -28.02 5.39 -1.38
N VAL A 19 -27.27 6.18 -0.62
CA VAL A 19 -25.84 6.35 -0.82
C VAL A 19 -25.21 5.04 -0.38
N PHE A 20 -25.08 4.08 -1.31
CA PHE A 20 -24.22 2.93 -1.08
C PHE A 20 -22.80 3.47 -0.92
N ALA A 21 -22.32 3.50 0.32
CA ALA A 21 -20.92 3.77 0.60
C ALA A 21 -20.11 2.73 -0.19
N ASN A 22 -19.45 3.17 -1.25
CA ASN A 22 -18.56 2.36 -2.05
C ASN A 22 -17.28 2.17 -1.23
N GLU A 23 -17.34 1.28 -0.23
CA GLU A 23 -16.18 0.92 0.57
C GLU A 23 -15.26 0.12 -0.36
N ALA A 24 -14.18 0.75 -0.81
CA ALA A 24 -13.22 0.10 -1.71
C ALA A 24 -12.81 -1.27 -1.12
N PRO A 25 -12.81 -2.35 -1.93
CA PRO A 25 -12.53 -3.69 -1.42
C PRO A 25 -11.16 -3.70 -0.75
N ARG A 26 -11.14 -3.99 0.56
CA ARG A 26 -9.91 -4.22 1.32
C ARG A 26 -9.50 -5.66 1.06
N TYR A 27 -8.55 -5.86 0.15
CA TYR A 27 -7.99 -7.17 -0.14
C TYR A 27 -7.07 -7.58 1.02
N THR A 28 -7.40 -8.68 1.68
CA THR A 28 -6.44 -9.40 2.52
C THR A 28 -5.79 -10.46 1.64
N PHE A 29 -4.49 -10.36 1.40
CA PHE A 29 -3.74 -11.33 0.57
C PHE A 29 -3.46 -12.67 1.30
N SER A 30 -4.26 -13.00 2.32
CA SER A 30 -4.09 -14.20 3.12
C SER A 30 -4.97 -15.34 2.60
N TRP A 31 -4.56 -16.57 2.95
CA TRP A 31 -5.45 -17.72 2.89
C TRP A 31 -6.75 -17.41 3.65
N PRO A 32 -7.93 -17.87 3.21
CA PRO A 32 -9.16 -17.68 3.96
C PRO A 32 -8.96 -18.22 5.38
N ILE A 33 -8.95 -17.32 6.35
CA ILE A 33 -8.89 -17.71 7.76
C ILE A 33 -10.29 -18.22 8.11
N GLU A 34 -10.39 -19.53 8.33
CA GLU A 34 -11.62 -20.16 8.82
C GLU A 34 -11.98 -19.55 10.18
N GLY A 35 -13.26 -19.16 10.37
CA GLY A 35 -13.72 -18.56 11.63
C GLY A 35 -14.43 -17.20 11.50
N GLY A 36 -14.56 -16.64 10.29
CA GLY A 36 -15.52 -15.55 10.01
C GLY A 36 -15.20 -14.19 10.63
N LEU A 37 -13.96 -13.94 11.05
CA LEU A 37 -13.55 -12.64 11.57
C LEU A 37 -13.43 -11.61 10.43
N ALA A 38 -14.39 -10.70 10.33
CA ALA A 38 -14.37 -9.63 9.33
C ALA A 38 -13.17 -8.68 9.55
N PRO A 39 -12.43 -8.28 8.50
CA PRO A 39 -11.32 -7.34 8.65
C PRO A 39 -11.76 -6.01 9.24
N ARG A 40 -11.07 -5.55 10.28
CA ARG A 40 -11.26 -4.22 10.87
C ARG A 40 -10.30 -3.20 10.26
N GLY A 41 -10.63 -1.92 10.38
CA GLY A 41 -9.70 -0.85 10.05
C GLY A 41 -8.55 -0.72 11.07
N GLY A 42 -7.47 -0.06 10.66
CA GLY A 42 -6.45 0.43 11.60
C GLY A 42 -7.06 1.41 12.63
N SER A 43 -6.41 1.53 13.78
CA SER A 43 -6.83 2.46 14.86
C SER A 43 -6.44 3.91 14.60
N THR A 44 -5.61 4.17 13.59
CA THR A 44 -5.10 5.48 13.23
C THR A 44 -5.41 5.80 11.77
N LYS A 45 -5.46 7.10 11.45
CA LYS A 45 -5.61 7.59 10.07
C LYS A 45 -4.33 8.27 9.64
N GLY A 46 -3.83 7.94 8.44
CA GLY A 46 -2.74 8.69 7.83
C GLY A 46 -3.25 9.88 7.01
N PRO A 47 -2.37 10.83 6.64
CA PRO A 47 -2.74 11.93 5.76
C PRO A 47 -3.15 11.42 4.36
N PRO A 48 -3.94 12.19 3.60
CA PRO A 48 -4.27 11.81 2.22
C PRO A 48 -3.00 11.69 1.37
N VAL A 49 -2.98 10.72 0.47
CA VAL A 49 -1.84 10.45 -0.42
C VAL A 49 -2.26 10.72 -1.86
N THR A 50 -1.43 11.44 -2.60
CA THR A 50 -1.55 11.60 -4.04
C THR A 50 -0.66 10.56 -4.72
N LEU A 51 -1.25 9.72 -5.57
CA LEU A 51 -0.51 8.71 -6.31
C LEU A 51 -0.07 9.26 -7.67
N ASP A 52 1.19 9.05 -8.02
CA ASP A 52 1.67 9.29 -9.38
C ASP A 52 1.11 8.20 -10.31
N GLN A 53 0.46 8.62 -11.39
CA GLN A 53 -0.11 7.72 -12.40
C GLN A 53 0.72 7.69 -13.69
N SER A 54 1.81 8.45 -13.74
CA SER A 54 2.70 8.49 -14.89
C SER A 54 3.63 7.27 -14.93
N GLU A 55 4.04 6.88 -16.12
CA GLU A 55 5.08 5.86 -16.28
C GLU A 55 6.42 6.40 -15.77
N SER A 56 7.13 5.60 -14.97
CA SER A 56 8.41 6.04 -14.42
C SER A 56 9.50 6.05 -15.50
N PRO A 57 10.41 7.04 -15.51
CA PRO A 57 11.54 7.04 -16.42
C PRO A 57 12.44 5.80 -16.28
N ALA A 58 12.49 5.21 -15.09
CA ALA A 58 13.21 3.97 -14.84
C ALA A 58 12.59 2.77 -15.59
N TRP A 59 11.26 2.71 -15.66
CA TRP A 59 10.54 1.71 -16.46
C TRP A 59 10.86 1.85 -17.95
N THR A 60 10.83 3.06 -18.49
CA THR A 60 11.17 3.28 -19.92
C THR A 60 12.59 2.85 -20.25
N ARG A 61 13.57 3.14 -19.38
CA ARG A 61 14.98 2.74 -19.57
C ARG A 61 15.20 1.22 -19.54
N LEU A 62 14.33 0.46 -18.87
CA LEU A 62 14.40 -1.01 -18.88
C LEU A 62 14.00 -1.61 -20.23
N GLN A 63 13.25 -0.87 -21.05
CA GLN A 63 12.74 -1.31 -22.34
C GLN A 63 13.68 -0.96 -23.52
N GLU A 64 14.82 -0.33 -23.25
CA GLU A 64 15.80 0.01 -24.29
C GLU A 64 16.32 -1.24 -25.01
N LYS A 65 16.49 -1.13 -26.34
CA LYS A 65 16.99 -2.24 -27.15
C LYS A 65 18.50 -2.39 -27.01
N GLY A 66 18.98 -3.63 -27.09
CA GLY A 66 20.42 -3.94 -27.08
C GLY A 66 21.07 -3.96 -25.70
N LEU A 67 20.27 -3.98 -24.61
CA LEU A 67 20.81 -4.19 -23.26
C LEU A 67 21.35 -5.60 -23.10
N SER A 68 22.56 -5.71 -22.54
CA SER A 68 23.06 -6.98 -22.02
C SER A 68 22.22 -7.43 -20.82
N ASP A 69 22.22 -8.73 -20.54
CA ASP A 69 21.51 -9.28 -19.37
C ASP A 69 21.96 -8.62 -18.07
N PHE A 70 23.28 -8.41 -17.94
CA PHE A 70 23.86 -7.69 -16.80
C PHE A 70 23.27 -6.28 -16.63
N GLU A 71 23.23 -5.49 -17.70
CA GLU A 71 22.75 -4.11 -17.61
C GLU A 71 21.24 -4.06 -17.38
N ARG A 72 20.49 -5.03 -17.91
CA ARG A 72 19.06 -5.17 -17.64
C ARG A 72 18.79 -5.44 -16.16
N ASP A 73 19.49 -6.40 -15.56
CA ASP A 73 19.36 -6.75 -14.14
C ASP A 73 19.77 -5.58 -13.23
N ARG A 74 20.90 -4.94 -13.56
CA ARG A 74 21.39 -3.75 -12.84
C ARG A 74 20.35 -2.63 -12.84
N ARG A 75 19.78 -2.31 -14.00
CA ARG A 75 18.72 -1.31 -14.12
C ARG A 75 17.47 -1.70 -13.36
N ALA A 76 17.12 -2.99 -13.33
CA ALA A 76 15.93 -3.46 -12.64
C ALA A 76 16.04 -3.22 -11.13
N ILE A 77 17.22 -3.49 -10.57
CA ILE A 77 17.51 -3.20 -9.16
C ILE A 77 17.46 -1.69 -8.88
N LEU A 78 18.10 -0.87 -9.72
CA LEU A 78 18.07 0.59 -9.54
C LEU A 78 16.66 1.19 -9.71
N ALA A 79 15.80 0.57 -10.52
CA ALA A 79 14.42 0.99 -10.71
C ALA A 79 13.53 0.76 -9.48
N MET A 80 13.98 -0.03 -8.49
CA MET A 80 13.29 -0.17 -7.21
C MET A 80 13.44 1.06 -6.31
N ALA A 81 14.39 1.95 -6.58
CA ALA A 81 14.55 3.18 -5.81
C ALA A 81 13.40 4.14 -6.09
N GLY A 82 12.74 4.62 -5.04
CA GLY A 82 11.52 5.41 -5.19
C GLY A 82 10.75 5.58 -3.88
N THR A 83 9.57 6.19 -3.98
CA THR A 83 8.63 6.35 -2.87
C THR A 83 7.35 5.61 -3.22
N TYR A 84 6.95 4.67 -2.36
CA TYR A 84 5.85 3.77 -2.61
C TYR A 84 4.83 3.84 -1.48
N ARG A 85 3.54 3.77 -1.83
CA ARG A 85 2.50 3.46 -0.87
C ARG A 85 2.48 1.94 -0.68
N VAL A 86 2.70 1.50 0.54
CA VAL A 86 2.69 0.08 0.91
C VAL A 86 1.55 -0.22 1.86
N THR A 87 0.98 -1.42 1.77
CA THR A 87 -0.09 -1.91 2.64
C THR A 87 0.40 -3.14 3.40
N PHE A 88 0.00 -3.26 4.66
CA PHE A 88 0.34 -4.38 5.54
C PHE A 88 -0.93 -5.02 6.06
N ASP A 89 -1.04 -6.34 5.95
CA ASP A 89 -2.11 -7.11 6.56
C ASP A 89 -1.62 -7.72 7.88
N PHE A 90 -2.23 -7.31 8.99
CA PHE A 90 -1.95 -7.87 10.31
C PHE A 90 -2.95 -8.98 10.62
N LEU A 91 -2.43 -10.21 10.69
CA LEU A 91 -3.21 -11.42 10.96
C LEU A 91 -2.79 -11.97 12.32
N GLU A 92 -3.48 -11.59 13.38
CA GLU A 92 -3.27 -12.16 14.72
C GLU A 92 -4.21 -13.37 14.89
N VAL A 93 -3.79 -14.52 14.35
CA VAL A 93 -4.65 -15.71 14.21
C VAL A 93 -4.62 -16.65 15.40
N THR A 94 -3.79 -16.40 16.42
CA THR A 94 -3.72 -17.23 17.62
C THR A 94 -3.48 -16.37 18.84
N PRO A 95 -4.36 -16.45 19.87
CA PRO A 95 -4.15 -15.72 21.10
C PRO A 95 -3.06 -16.35 21.97
N PHE A 96 -2.29 -15.52 22.65
CA PHE A 96 -1.35 -15.95 23.68
C PHE A 96 -2.07 -16.03 25.04
N GLY A 97 -2.90 -17.05 25.24
CA GLY A 97 -3.57 -17.33 26.52
C GLY A 97 -5.03 -17.72 26.37
N ALA A 98 -5.60 -18.28 27.44
CA ALA A 98 -6.98 -18.79 27.45
C ALA A 98 -8.07 -17.69 27.49
N GLN A 99 -7.69 -16.42 27.72
CA GLN A 99 -8.62 -15.31 27.97
C GLN A 99 -8.68 -14.29 26.83
N ASP A 100 -7.74 -14.32 25.89
CA ASP A 100 -7.76 -13.40 24.75
C ASP A 100 -8.41 -14.13 23.57
N GLY A 101 -9.57 -13.66 23.11
CA GLY A 101 -10.15 -14.16 21.86
C GLY A 101 -9.25 -13.82 20.66
N ALA A 102 -9.37 -14.57 19.57
CA ALA A 102 -8.69 -14.22 18.32
C ALA A 102 -9.10 -12.81 17.87
N LYS A 103 -8.12 -11.95 17.53
CA LYS A 103 -8.43 -10.59 17.08
C LYS A 103 -8.72 -10.59 15.60
N ALA A 104 -9.73 -9.82 15.22
CA ALA A 104 -10.03 -9.59 13.81
C ALA A 104 -8.81 -8.97 13.10
N PRO A 105 -8.47 -9.47 11.89
CA PRO A 105 -7.34 -8.97 11.13
C PRO A 105 -7.57 -7.50 10.76
N TYR A 106 -6.49 -6.75 10.56
CA TYR A 106 -6.59 -5.37 10.12
C TYR A 106 -5.53 -5.01 9.10
N GLN A 107 -5.88 -4.12 8.20
CA GLN A 107 -4.95 -3.58 7.22
C GLN A 107 -4.42 -2.23 7.70
N SER A 108 -3.12 -2.06 7.61
CA SER A 108 -2.44 -0.77 7.76
C SER A 108 -1.77 -0.39 6.45
N TRP A 109 -1.23 0.81 6.39
CA TRP A 109 -0.43 1.27 5.26
C TRP A 109 0.65 2.23 5.73
N GLY A 110 1.65 2.45 4.89
CA GLY A 110 2.72 3.40 5.11
C GLY A 110 3.34 3.88 3.82
N THR A 111 4.34 4.75 3.95
CA THR A 111 5.16 5.22 2.83
C THR A 111 6.51 4.55 2.93
N GLU A 112 6.84 3.69 1.97
CA GLU A 112 8.17 3.11 1.86
C GLU A 112 9.04 3.97 0.95
N LYS A 113 10.20 4.39 1.44
CA LYS A 113 11.21 5.11 0.67
C LYS A 113 12.41 4.20 0.48
N VAL A 114 12.72 3.92 -0.78
CA VAL A 114 13.83 3.07 -1.19
C VAL A 114 14.93 3.95 -1.75
N TYR A 115 16.10 3.90 -1.13
CA TYR A 115 17.27 4.67 -1.50
C TYR A 115 18.38 3.75 -2.02
N VAL A 116 19.15 4.23 -3.00
CA VAL A 116 20.43 3.60 -3.36
C VAL A 116 21.48 4.10 -2.37
N ASP A 117 21.96 3.18 -1.54
CA ASP A 117 23.02 3.43 -0.56
C ASP A 117 24.41 3.23 -1.19
N SER A 118 24.53 2.27 -2.11
CA SER A 118 25.77 2.05 -2.85
C SER A 118 25.50 1.46 -4.24
N ASP A 119 26.31 1.82 -5.22
CA ASP A 119 26.34 1.25 -6.57
C ASP A 119 27.79 1.16 -7.03
N LYS A 120 28.33 -0.07 -7.08
CA LYS A 120 29.71 -0.38 -7.44
C LYS A 120 29.78 -1.26 -8.70
N GLY A 121 28.77 -1.18 -9.56
CA GLY A 121 28.65 -2.01 -10.76
C GLY A 121 28.08 -3.39 -10.46
N GLU A 122 28.91 -4.33 -10.00
CA GLU A 122 28.49 -5.71 -9.67
C GLU A 122 27.80 -5.82 -8.30
N PHE A 123 27.76 -4.74 -7.53
CA PHE A 123 27.13 -4.67 -6.21
C PHE A 123 26.30 -3.40 -6.08
N ILE A 124 25.04 -3.55 -5.71
CA ILE A 124 24.14 -2.46 -5.38
C ILE A 124 23.56 -2.69 -3.99
N SER A 125 23.58 -1.67 -3.14
CA SER A 125 22.94 -1.68 -1.82
C SER A 125 21.72 -0.77 -1.84
N LEU A 126 20.55 -1.31 -1.49
CA LEU A 126 19.33 -0.54 -1.31
C LEU A 126 18.99 -0.45 0.17
N VAL A 127 18.54 0.72 0.61
CA VAL A 127 18.02 0.96 1.96
C VAL A 127 16.55 1.28 1.87
N HIS A 128 15.73 0.46 2.54
CA HIS A 128 14.30 0.63 2.62
C HIS A 128 13.95 1.30 3.95
N ILE A 129 13.16 2.36 3.89
CA ILE A 129 12.75 3.15 5.04
C ILE A 129 11.23 3.21 5.05
N LEU A 130 10.62 2.63 6.07
CA LEU A 130 9.19 2.77 6.32
C LEU A 130 8.95 4.05 7.11
N GLU A 131 8.21 4.98 6.51
CA GLU A 131 7.77 6.22 7.13
C GLU A 131 6.24 6.19 7.31
N MET A 132 5.80 6.41 8.56
CA MET A 132 4.39 6.52 8.91
C MET A 132 4.12 7.88 9.54
N ARG A 133 2.98 8.47 9.18
CA ARG A 133 2.47 9.71 9.77
C ARG A 133 1.02 9.53 10.17
N ILE A 134 0.64 10.09 11.29
CA ILE A 134 -0.71 9.96 11.84
C ILE A 134 -1.37 11.34 11.87
N VAL A 135 -2.62 11.40 11.43
CA VAL A 135 -3.49 12.55 11.65
C VAL A 135 -4.01 12.46 13.08
N GLN A 136 -3.65 13.45 13.89
CA GLN A 136 -4.03 13.56 15.30
C GLN A 136 -5.49 14.04 15.43
N ALA A 137 -6.02 13.98 16.66
CA ALA A 137 -7.40 14.38 16.94
C ALA A 137 -7.68 15.87 16.64
N ASP A 138 -6.65 16.72 16.70
CA ASP A 138 -6.71 18.14 16.35
C ASP A 138 -6.59 18.42 14.84
N GLY A 139 -6.51 17.36 14.02
CA GLY A 139 -6.32 17.43 12.58
C GLY A 139 -4.88 17.69 12.12
N LYS A 140 -3.92 17.86 13.03
CA LYS A 140 -2.50 18.03 12.67
C LYS A 140 -1.86 16.70 12.33
N VAL A 141 -0.89 16.73 11.43
CA VAL A 141 -0.08 15.56 11.08
C VAL A 141 1.07 15.45 12.07
N SER A 142 1.33 14.25 12.59
CA SER A 142 2.47 13.97 13.46
C SER A 142 3.80 14.12 12.72
N GLU A 143 4.88 14.26 13.50
CA GLU A 143 6.22 13.98 12.99
C GLU A 143 6.31 12.55 12.41
N PRO A 144 7.20 12.32 11.43
CA PRO A 144 7.35 11.01 10.81
C PRO A 144 7.91 10.00 11.81
N MET A 145 7.20 8.89 11.97
CA MET A 145 7.70 7.70 12.64
C MET A 145 8.43 6.85 11.60
N VAL A 146 9.72 6.62 11.82
CA VAL A 146 10.59 5.99 10.82
C VAL A 146 11.13 4.66 11.35
N THR A 147 11.06 3.63 10.52
CA THR A 147 11.69 2.33 10.76
C THR A 147 12.50 1.92 9.54
N LYS A 148 13.78 1.59 9.72
CA LYS A 148 14.61 1.04 8.64
C LYS A 148 14.25 -0.42 8.43
N ALA A 149 13.73 -0.75 7.25
CA ALA A 149 13.37 -2.10 6.83
C ALA A 149 14.57 -2.77 6.13
N LEU A 150 15.66 -3.01 6.87
CA LEU A 150 16.91 -3.62 6.40
C LEU A 150 17.66 -2.87 5.26
N ALA A 151 18.97 -3.12 5.14
CA ALA A 151 19.74 -2.79 3.94
C ALA A 151 19.92 -4.07 3.14
N ALA A 152 19.50 -4.09 1.88
CA ALA A 152 19.62 -5.24 1.00
C ALA A 152 20.80 -5.01 0.05
N GLY A 153 21.89 -5.76 0.25
CA GLY A 153 22.99 -5.87 -0.71
C GLY A 153 22.62 -6.87 -1.80
N LEU A 154 22.52 -6.39 -3.03
CA LEU A 154 22.18 -7.17 -4.22
C LEU A 154 23.42 -7.28 -5.11
N ALA A 155 23.83 -8.51 -5.37
CA ALA A 155 24.86 -8.79 -6.35
C ALA A 155 24.23 -8.81 -7.76
N VAL A 156 24.81 -8.08 -8.69
CA VAL A 156 24.44 -8.11 -10.10
C VAL A 156 25.33 -9.13 -10.79
N SER A 157 24.75 -10.21 -11.30
CA SER A 157 25.53 -11.29 -11.96
C SER A 157 25.51 -11.12 -13.46
N ALA A 158 26.68 -10.98 -14.08
CA ALA A 158 26.84 -11.22 -15.50
C ALA A 158 26.85 -12.74 -15.69
N GLY A 159 25.73 -13.31 -16.12
CA GLY A 159 25.49 -14.77 -16.29
C GLY A 159 26.76 -15.61 -16.46
N GLY A 160 27.23 -16.18 -15.35
CA GLY A 160 28.42 -17.01 -15.28
C GLY A 160 28.53 -17.57 -13.87
N HIS A 161 28.27 -18.87 -13.72
CA HIS A 161 28.26 -19.60 -12.45
C HIS A 161 29.35 -19.16 -11.48
N ARG A 162 28.99 -18.46 -10.39
CA ARG A 162 29.84 -18.40 -9.20
C ARG A 162 29.02 -18.66 -7.96
N ARG A 163 29.38 -19.77 -7.29
CA ARG A 163 28.93 -20.16 -5.96
C ARG A 163 29.13 -18.99 -5.01
N ILE A 164 28.08 -18.66 -4.29
CA ILE A 164 28.15 -17.92 -3.03
C ILE A 164 29.02 -18.76 -2.08
N GLN A 165 30.25 -18.32 -1.82
CA GLN A 165 30.99 -18.79 -0.64
C GLN A 165 30.45 -18.02 0.56
N ARG A 166 30.02 -18.78 1.56
CA ARG A 166 29.56 -18.30 2.86
C ARG A 166 30.75 -17.82 3.70
#